data_AF-A0AAU8G6V1-F1
#
_entry.id   AF-A0AAU8G6V1-F1
#
_cell.length_a   1.000
_cell.length_b   1.000
_cell.length_c   1.000
_cell.angle_alpha   90.00
_cell.angle_beta   90.00
_cell.angle_gamma   90.00
#
_symmetry.space_group_name_H-M   'P 1'
#
loop_
_entity.id
_entity.type
_entity.pdbx_description
1 polymer ?
#
loop_
_entity_poly.entity_id
_entity_poly.type
_entity_poly.pdbx_seq_one_letter_code
_entity_poly.pdbx_strand_id
1 'polypeptide(L)'
;MRRLVRREVVTAGPRPRLEVETGRAVAGWWPRVVLLVLATAFTGAALQTTGLAPSFVGGTAVALGTATAFLPAPPVPHVLVLLGGLLLIVEGDGPFDPIVFALLPLGHLVLRAAWWADHVPPDARAELRAVLPDLRRVVVLQAALLVVALGVQAVTAREVSSAVATALGGVVVLGLVLLVTPRD
;
A
#
# COMPACT_ATOMS: atom_id res chain seq x y z
N MET A 1 47.45 -1.26 -43.75
CA MET A 1 46.66 -2.52 -43.82
C MET A 1 46.24 -2.90 -42.41
N ARG A 2 44.97 -2.70 -42.02
CA ARG A 2 44.44 -3.07 -40.70
C ARG A 2 43.83 -4.47 -40.79
N ARG A 3 44.37 -5.44 -40.03
CA ARG A 3 43.77 -6.78 -39.89
C ARG A 3 42.44 -6.65 -39.13
N LEU A 4 41.34 -7.03 -39.78
CA LEU A 4 40.05 -7.23 -39.14
C LEU A 4 40.13 -8.52 -38.30
N VAL A 5 40.11 -8.38 -36.97
CA VAL A 5 39.98 -9.51 -36.05
C VAL A 5 38.52 -9.94 -36.09
N ARG A 6 38.24 -11.07 -36.74
CA ARG A 6 36.92 -11.70 -36.77
C ARG A 6 36.60 -12.22 -35.36
N ARG A 7 35.70 -11.55 -34.64
CA ARG A 7 35.11 -12.08 -33.42
C ARG A 7 34.08 -13.14 -33.81
N GLU A 8 34.45 -14.41 -33.67
CA GLU A 8 33.48 -15.51 -33.71
C GLU A 8 32.70 -15.53 -32.40
N VAL A 9 31.43 -15.17 -32.47
CA VAL A 9 30.48 -15.37 -31.37
C VAL A 9 30.10 -16.85 -31.40
N VAL A 10 30.84 -17.66 -30.64
CA VAL A 10 30.54 -19.08 -30.45
C VAL A 10 29.21 -19.19 -29.71
N THR A 11 28.15 -19.57 -30.44
CA THR A 11 26.79 -19.81 -29.96
C THR A 11 26.45 -21.30 -30.08
N ALA A 12 27.30 -22.17 -29.54
CA ALA A 12 27.10 -23.62 -29.63
C ALA A 12 27.28 -24.30 -28.27
N GLY A 13 26.25 -24.20 -27.44
CA GLY A 13 26.07 -24.99 -26.23
C GLY A 13 24.61 -24.96 -25.80
N PRO A 14 24.04 -26.05 -25.23
CA PRO A 14 22.72 -26.01 -24.62
C PRO A 14 22.70 -24.88 -23.58
N ARG A 15 21.61 -24.10 -23.53
CA ARG A 15 21.47 -23.03 -22.52
C ARG A 15 21.75 -23.64 -21.14
N PRO A 16 22.67 -23.07 -20.33
CA PRO A 16 22.96 -23.60 -19.01
C PRO A 16 21.64 -23.71 -18.23
N ARG A 17 21.32 -24.94 -17.79
CA ARG A 17 20.15 -25.19 -16.96
C ARG A 17 20.48 -24.65 -15.57
N LEU A 18 19.89 -23.52 -15.23
CA LEU A 18 20.03 -22.90 -13.93
C LEU A 18 18.92 -23.46 -13.04
N GLU A 19 19.23 -24.48 -12.25
CA GLU A 19 18.34 -24.96 -11.21
C GLU A 19 18.40 -23.97 -10.05
N VAL A 20 17.33 -23.19 -9.88
CA VAL A 20 17.16 -22.27 -8.77
C VAL A 20 16.27 -22.98 -7.75
N GLU A 21 16.82 -23.33 -6.59
CA GLU A 21 16.01 -23.78 -5.46
C GLU A 21 15.11 -22.63 -5.01
N THR A 22 13.80 -22.82 -5.13
CA THR A 22 12.83 -21.82 -4.70
C THR A 22 12.28 -22.15 -3.32
N GLY A 23 12.17 -21.13 -2.47
CA GLY A 23 11.62 -21.26 -1.12
C GLY A 23 10.09 -21.39 -1.10
N ARG A 24 9.48 -21.24 0.08
CA ARG A 24 8.02 -21.09 0.19
C ARG A 24 7.56 -19.87 -0.61
N ALA A 25 6.55 -20.03 -1.46
CA ALA A 25 6.05 -18.96 -2.32
C ALA A 25 4.54 -18.77 -2.18
N VAL A 26 4.09 -17.53 -2.38
CA VAL A 26 2.68 -17.14 -2.47
C VAL A 26 2.27 -17.00 -3.93
N ALA A 27 1.02 -17.32 -4.23
CA ALA A 27 0.50 -17.23 -5.59
C ALA A 27 0.32 -15.77 -6.03
N GLY A 28 0.64 -15.46 -7.29
CA GLY A 28 0.64 -14.10 -7.82
C GLY A 28 -0.73 -13.45 -7.97
N TRP A 29 -1.81 -14.20 -7.82
CA TRP A 29 -3.18 -13.66 -7.77
C TRP A 29 -3.54 -13.06 -6.40
N TRP A 30 -2.81 -13.39 -5.32
CA TRP A 30 -3.08 -12.84 -3.98
C TRP A 30 -3.01 -11.32 -3.88
N PRO A 31 -1.99 -10.64 -4.42
CA PRO A 31 -1.96 -9.19 -4.44
C PRO A 31 -3.21 -8.55 -5.09
N ARG A 32 -3.79 -9.17 -6.13
CA ARG A 32 -5.02 -8.66 -6.77
C ARG A 32 -6.24 -8.80 -5.88
N VAL A 33 -6.38 -9.92 -5.17
CA VAL A 33 -7.48 -10.12 -4.21
C VAL A 33 -7.36 -9.15 -3.04
N VAL A 34 -6.16 -8.98 -2.51
CA VAL A 34 -5.88 -8.01 -1.45
C VAL A 34 -6.20 -6.59 -1.93
N LEU A 35 -5.77 -6.23 -3.14
CA LEU A 35 -6.07 -4.93 -3.75
C LEU A 35 -7.57 -4.71 -3.93
N LEU A 36 -8.31 -5.70 -4.43
CA LEU A 36 -9.77 -5.64 -4.58
C LEU A 36 -10.44 -5.30 -3.24
N VAL A 37 -10.12 -6.07 -2.20
CA VAL A 37 -10.71 -5.89 -0.86
C VAL A 37 -10.36 -4.51 -0.30
N LEU A 38 -9.09 -4.10 -0.37
CA LEU A 38 -8.64 -2.81 0.16
C LEU A 38 -9.24 -1.62 -0.60
N ALA A 39 -9.27 -1.68 -1.94
CA ALA A 39 -9.82 -0.62 -2.76
C ALA A 39 -11.34 -0.48 -2.60
N THR A 40 -12.06 -1.61 -2.47
CA THR A 40 -13.49 -1.60 -2.13
C THR A 40 -13.71 -1.04 -0.73
N ALA A 41 -12.95 -1.47 0.28
CA ALA A 41 -13.07 -0.93 1.63
C ALA A 41 -12.77 0.59 1.67
N PHE A 42 -11.72 1.03 0.98
CA PHE A 42 -11.34 2.44 0.89
C PHE A 42 -12.46 3.29 0.27
N THR A 43 -12.99 2.85 -0.87
CA THR A 43 -14.07 3.55 -1.57
C THR A 43 -15.33 3.58 -0.73
N GLY A 44 -15.69 2.46 -0.10
CA GLY A 44 -16.87 2.37 0.76
C GLY A 44 -16.76 3.31 1.96
N ALA A 45 -15.61 3.32 2.64
CA ALA A 45 -15.35 4.22 3.76
C ALA A 45 -15.38 5.70 3.33
N ALA A 46 -14.74 6.04 2.20
CA ALA A 46 -14.73 7.42 1.69
C ALA A 46 -16.12 7.91 1.26
N LEU A 47 -16.98 7.04 0.72
CA LEU A 47 -18.33 7.41 0.30
C LEU A 47 -19.33 7.44 1.45
N GLN A 48 -19.06 6.78 2.58
CA GLN A 48 -19.96 6.82 3.74
C GLN A 48 -20.15 8.25 4.31
N THR A 49 -19.23 9.17 4.04
CA THR A 49 -19.32 10.57 4.48
C THR A 49 -20.31 11.40 3.67
N THR A 50 -20.76 10.91 2.51
CA THR A 50 -21.54 11.70 1.53
C THR A 50 -23.06 11.65 1.70
N GLY A 51 -23.57 10.84 2.65
CA GLY A 51 -25.01 10.63 2.82
C GLY A 51 -25.73 9.90 1.67
N LEU A 52 -24.98 9.32 0.72
CA LEU A 52 -25.54 8.55 -0.40
C LEU A 52 -26.24 7.26 0.05
N ALA A 53 -27.17 6.78 -0.79
CA ALA A 53 -27.89 5.54 -0.53
C ALA A 53 -26.93 4.33 -0.36
N PRO A 54 -27.11 3.44 0.63
CA PRO A 54 -26.18 2.34 0.91
C PRO A 54 -25.92 1.41 -0.29
N SER A 55 -26.94 1.17 -1.12
CA SER A 55 -26.81 0.36 -2.33
C SER A 55 -25.89 1.01 -3.37
N PHE A 56 -25.96 2.33 -3.50
CA PHE A 56 -25.08 3.10 -4.40
C PHE A 56 -23.64 3.11 -3.90
N VAL A 57 -23.44 3.29 -2.59
CA VAL A 57 -22.10 3.20 -1.96
C VAL A 57 -21.49 1.82 -2.17
N GLY A 58 -22.24 0.75 -1.86
CA GLY A 58 -21.77 -0.63 -2.03
C GLY A 58 -21.45 -0.96 -3.48
N GLY A 59 -22.34 -0.63 -4.41
CA GLY A 59 -22.13 -0.86 -5.84
C GLY A 59 -20.92 -0.13 -6.39
N THR A 60 -20.77 1.16 -6.06
CA THR A 60 -19.63 1.99 -6.49
C THR A 60 -18.31 1.48 -5.90
N ALA A 61 -18.32 1.09 -4.62
CA ALA A 61 -17.14 0.54 -3.96
C ALA A 61 -16.67 -0.77 -4.57
N VAL A 62 -17.59 -1.69 -4.89
CA VAL A 62 -17.26 -2.93 -5.58
C VAL A 62 -16.77 -2.64 -7.00
N ALA A 63 -17.43 -1.74 -7.74
CA ALA A 63 -17.04 -1.38 -9.10
C ALA A 63 -15.63 -0.79 -9.17
N LEU A 64 -15.33 0.22 -8.33
CA LEU A 64 -14.02 0.87 -8.29
C LEU A 64 -12.93 -0.07 -7.75
N GLY A 65 -13.24 -0.89 -6.73
CA GLY A 65 -12.31 -1.91 -6.25
C GLY A 65 -11.97 -2.94 -7.33
N THR A 66 -12.98 -3.37 -8.09
CA THR A 66 -12.80 -4.29 -9.24
C THR A 66 -11.96 -3.64 -10.32
N ALA A 67 -12.27 -2.41 -10.73
CA ALA A 67 -11.49 -1.68 -11.73
C ALA A 67 -10.02 -1.54 -11.32
N THR A 68 -9.75 -1.22 -10.05
CA THR A 68 -8.40 -1.09 -9.51
C THR A 68 -7.66 -2.42 -9.45
N ALA A 69 -8.36 -3.53 -9.13
CA ALA A 69 -7.78 -4.86 -9.12
C ALA A 69 -7.38 -5.38 -10.52
N PHE A 70 -8.14 -5.00 -11.55
CA PHE A 70 -7.84 -5.32 -12.95
C PHE A 70 -6.82 -4.38 -13.58
N LEU A 71 -6.74 -3.13 -13.11
CA LEU A 71 -5.81 -2.10 -13.57
C LEU A 71 -4.91 -1.63 -12.40
N PRO A 72 -4.01 -2.49 -11.89
CA PRO A 72 -3.16 -2.17 -10.74
C PRO A 72 -2.05 -1.16 -11.09
N ALA A 73 -1.74 -1.01 -12.38
CA ALA A 73 -0.76 -0.05 -12.86
C ALA A 73 -1.22 1.41 -12.62
N PRO A 74 -0.29 2.35 -12.38
CA PRO A 74 -0.60 3.77 -12.42
C PRO A 74 -1.27 4.15 -13.75
N PRO A 75 -2.27 5.05 -13.76
CA PRO A 75 -2.63 5.96 -12.67
C PRO A 75 -3.80 5.51 -11.77
N VAL A 76 -4.48 4.39 -12.07
CA VAL A 76 -5.82 4.06 -11.50
C VAL A 76 -5.85 4.05 -9.95
N PRO A 77 -4.94 3.36 -9.23
CA PRO A 77 -4.94 3.35 -7.76
C PRO A 77 -4.66 4.74 -7.16
N HIS A 78 -3.88 5.57 -7.85
CA HIS A 78 -3.53 6.91 -7.38
C HIS A 78 -4.70 7.86 -7.53
N VAL A 79 -5.42 7.77 -8.65
CA VAL A 79 -6.66 8.52 -8.88
C VAL A 79 -7.71 8.12 -7.85
N LEU A 80 -7.84 6.83 -7.52
CA LEU A 80 -8.75 6.38 -6.47
C LEU A 80 -8.47 7.04 -5.12
N VAL A 81 -7.20 6.99 -4.68
CA VAL A 81 -6.79 7.59 -3.40
C VAL A 81 -6.95 9.12 -3.42
N LEU A 82 -6.64 9.76 -4.54
CA LEU A 82 -6.84 11.20 -4.74
C LEU A 82 -8.32 11.59 -4.62
N LEU A 83 -9.22 10.84 -5.27
CA LEU A 83 -10.66 11.08 -5.18
C LEU A 83 -11.18 10.89 -3.76
N GLY A 84 -10.70 9.86 -3.05
CA GLY A 84 -11.03 9.67 -1.63
C GLY A 84 -10.57 10.85 -0.76
N GLY A 85 -9.36 11.36 -0.98
CA GLY A 85 -8.87 12.56 -0.29
C GLY A 85 -9.67 13.82 -0.63
N LEU A 86 -10.06 13.99 -1.89
CA LEU A 86 -10.88 15.13 -2.33
C LEU A 86 -12.28 15.10 -1.69
N LEU A 87 -12.89 13.93 -1.60
CA LEU A 87 -14.17 13.72 -0.92
C LEU A 87 -14.11 14.19 0.54
N LEU A 88 -13.05 13.86 1.26
CA LEU A 88 -12.87 14.33 2.65
C LEU A 88 -12.71 15.85 2.76
N ILE A 89 -12.10 16.48 1.76
CA ILE A 89 -11.96 17.95 1.75
C ILE A 89 -13.32 18.63 1.51
N VAL A 90 -14.19 18.03 0.68
CA VAL A 90 -15.48 18.60 0.30
C VAL A 90 -16.57 18.32 1.34
N GLU A 91 -16.62 17.11 1.87
CA GLU A 91 -17.71 16.61 2.72
C GLU A 91 -17.31 16.48 4.20
N GLY A 92 -16.07 16.84 4.57
CA GLY A 92 -15.60 16.71 5.94
C GLY A 92 -16.30 17.66 6.92
N ASP A 93 -16.75 17.12 8.05
CA ASP A 93 -17.53 17.84 9.08
C ASP A 93 -16.70 18.83 9.93
N GLY A 94 -15.40 18.99 9.67
CA GLY A 94 -14.54 19.91 10.42
C GLY A 94 -13.04 19.80 10.12
N PRO A 95 -12.20 20.57 10.82
CA PRO A 95 -10.75 20.63 10.57
C PRO A 95 -10.02 19.29 10.82
N PHE A 96 -10.66 18.35 11.53
CA PHE A 96 -10.17 16.98 11.76
C PHE A 96 -11.34 16.00 11.77
N ASP A 97 -11.73 15.50 10.61
CA ASP A 97 -12.63 14.35 10.53
C ASP A 97 -11.88 13.07 10.97
N PRO A 98 -12.35 12.34 12.01
CA PRO A 98 -11.70 11.12 12.48
C PRO A 98 -11.56 10.04 11.40
N ILE A 99 -12.41 10.06 10.35
CA ILE A 99 -12.35 9.08 9.28
C ILE A 99 -11.03 9.12 8.50
N VAL A 100 -10.35 10.29 8.50
CA VAL A 100 -9.03 10.47 7.89
C VAL A 100 -8.01 9.48 8.48
N PHE A 101 -8.11 9.18 9.77
CA PHE A 101 -7.23 8.23 10.44
C PHE A 101 -7.44 6.78 10.01
N ALA A 102 -8.60 6.44 9.45
CA ALA A 102 -8.84 5.15 8.83
C ALA A 102 -8.44 5.15 7.35
N LEU A 103 -8.73 6.24 6.63
CA LEU A 103 -8.51 6.33 5.19
C LEU A 103 -7.02 6.48 4.82
N LEU A 104 -6.21 7.17 5.61
CA LEU A 104 -4.75 7.27 5.39
C LEU A 104 -4.04 5.91 5.37
N PRO A 105 -4.13 5.08 6.44
CA PRO A 105 -3.50 3.77 6.44
C PRO A 105 -4.06 2.87 5.34
N LEU A 106 -5.36 2.95 5.09
CA LEU A 106 -6.02 2.14 4.07
C LEU A 106 -5.59 2.54 2.64
N GLY A 107 -5.47 3.84 2.35
CA GLY A 107 -4.94 4.36 1.10
C GLY A 107 -3.49 3.95 0.86
N HIS A 108 -2.66 3.95 1.91
CA HIS A 108 -1.30 3.41 1.83
C HIS A 108 -1.30 1.92 1.46
N LEU A 109 -2.17 1.11 2.08
CA LEU A 109 -2.29 -0.31 1.77
C LEU A 109 -2.79 -0.54 0.33
N VAL A 110 -3.74 0.27 -0.16
CA VAL A 110 -4.20 0.22 -1.57
C VAL A 110 -3.03 0.44 -2.51
N LEU A 111 -2.25 1.50 -2.33
CA LEU A 111 -1.11 1.81 -3.20
C LEU A 111 -0.02 0.72 -3.12
N ARG A 112 0.23 0.17 -1.94
CA ARG A 112 1.22 -0.91 -1.77
C ARG A 112 0.75 -2.22 -2.40
N ALA A 113 -0.51 -2.58 -2.22
CA ALA A 113 -1.09 -3.76 -2.86
C ALA A 113 -1.13 -3.61 -4.39
N ALA A 114 -1.41 -2.41 -4.90
CA ALA A 114 -1.36 -2.08 -6.32
C ALA A 114 0.03 -2.28 -6.91
N TRP A 115 1.08 -1.79 -6.21
CA TRP A 115 2.46 -2.02 -6.64
C TRP A 115 2.76 -3.53 -6.77
N TRP A 116 2.39 -4.34 -5.78
CA TRP A 116 2.60 -5.80 -5.85
C TRP A 116 1.77 -6.47 -6.95
N ALA A 117 0.52 -6.05 -7.14
CA ALA A 117 -0.35 -6.59 -8.18
C ALA A 117 0.12 -6.26 -9.60
N ASP A 118 0.82 -5.13 -9.76
CA ASP A 118 1.46 -4.71 -11.02
C ASP A 118 2.76 -5.48 -11.30
N HIS A 119 3.56 -5.73 -10.26
CA HIS A 119 4.89 -6.36 -10.40
C HIS A 119 4.86 -7.89 -10.33
N VAL A 120 3.75 -8.50 -9.89
CA VAL A 120 3.59 -9.96 -9.79
C VAL A 120 2.51 -10.43 -10.77
N PRO A 121 2.89 -11.16 -11.84
CA PRO A 121 1.94 -11.76 -12.75
C PRO A 121 0.98 -12.71 -12.01
N PRO A 122 -0.29 -12.82 -12.43
CA PRO A 122 -1.30 -13.64 -11.73
C PRO A 122 -0.89 -15.11 -11.67
N ASP A 123 -0.26 -15.60 -12.74
CA ASP A 123 0.18 -16.99 -12.89
C ASP A 123 1.56 -17.26 -12.29
N ALA A 124 2.24 -16.22 -11.78
CA ALA A 124 3.54 -16.34 -11.15
C ALA A 124 3.43 -16.73 -9.67
N ARG A 125 4.58 -17.04 -9.06
CA ARG A 125 4.71 -17.21 -7.61
C ARG A 125 5.76 -16.26 -7.08
N ALA A 126 5.45 -15.55 -6.00
CA ALA A 126 6.38 -14.67 -5.32
C ALA A 126 6.95 -15.38 -4.09
N GLU A 127 8.27 -15.44 -3.98
CA GLU A 127 8.90 -16.04 -2.81
C GLU A 127 8.63 -15.23 -1.54
N LEU A 128 8.28 -15.92 -0.45
CA LEU A 128 7.98 -15.27 0.82
C LEU A 128 9.17 -14.47 1.35
N ARG A 129 10.41 -14.95 1.09
CA ARG A 129 11.64 -14.25 1.49
C ARG A 129 11.79 -12.89 0.81
N ALA A 130 11.27 -12.72 -0.41
CA ALA A 130 11.27 -11.44 -1.10
C ALA A 130 10.17 -10.50 -0.58
N VAL A 131 9.05 -11.05 -0.12
CA VAL A 131 7.87 -10.30 0.36
C VAL A 131 8.01 -9.86 1.82
N LEU A 132 8.65 -10.67 2.66
CA LEU A 132 8.68 -10.49 4.11
C LEU A 132 9.32 -9.16 4.60
N PRO A 133 10.45 -8.69 4.04
CA PRO A 133 11.03 -7.41 4.46
C PRO A 133 10.09 -6.24 4.21
N ASP A 134 9.38 -6.28 3.08
CA ASP A 134 8.41 -5.25 2.73
C ASP A 134 7.17 -5.31 3.62
N LEU A 135 6.62 -6.50 3.88
CA LEU A 135 5.52 -6.65 4.84
C LEU A 135 5.89 -6.12 6.22
N ARG A 136 7.11 -6.38 6.70
CA ARG A 136 7.59 -5.82 7.97
C ARG A 136 7.57 -4.29 7.94
N ARG A 137 8.04 -3.67 6.85
CA ARG A 137 8.00 -2.21 6.68
C ARG A 137 6.58 -1.68 6.69
N VAL A 138 5.67 -2.32 5.98
CA VAL A 138 4.25 -1.96 5.95
C VAL A 138 3.64 -2.04 7.36
N VAL A 139 3.88 -3.13 8.10
CA VAL A 139 3.38 -3.27 9.47
C VAL A 139 3.89 -2.15 10.38
N VAL A 140 5.18 -1.79 10.28
CA VAL A 140 5.74 -0.70 11.09
C VAL A 140 5.11 0.64 10.72
N LEU A 141 4.91 0.93 9.42
CA LEU A 141 4.23 2.14 8.97
C LEU A 141 2.78 2.20 9.46
N GLN A 142 2.05 1.09 9.36
CA GLN A 142 0.68 0.99 9.85
C GLN A 142 0.60 1.21 11.37
N ALA A 143 1.50 0.60 12.13
CA ALA A 143 1.58 0.81 13.58
C ALA A 143 1.87 2.28 13.92
N ALA A 144 2.81 2.92 13.20
CA ALA A 144 3.12 4.33 13.41
C ALA A 144 1.91 5.24 13.09
N LEU A 145 1.21 4.98 11.98
CA LEU A 145 0.00 5.73 11.61
C LEU A 145 -1.12 5.56 12.65
N LEU A 146 -1.32 4.35 13.17
CA LEU A 146 -2.30 4.09 14.22
C LEU A 146 -1.95 4.79 15.54
N VAL A 147 -0.67 4.80 15.93
CA VAL A 147 -0.22 5.53 17.13
C VAL A 147 -0.45 7.03 16.98
N VAL A 148 -0.13 7.60 15.80
CA VAL A 148 -0.42 9.01 15.51
C VAL A 148 -1.91 9.29 15.58
N ALA A 149 -2.74 8.45 14.96
CA ALA A 149 -4.19 8.58 14.98
C ALA A 149 -4.76 8.59 16.40
N LEU A 150 -4.36 7.63 17.24
CA LEU A 150 -4.76 7.56 18.65
C LEU A 150 -4.28 8.79 19.42
N GLY A 151 -3.04 9.24 19.17
CA GLY A 151 -2.49 10.44 19.80
C GLY A 151 -3.28 11.70 19.46
N VAL A 152 -3.60 11.92 18.19
CA VAL A 152 -4.41 13.07 17.78
C VAL A 152 -5.81 12.98 18.36
N GLN A 153 -6.47 11.82 18.29
CA GLN A 153 -7.80 11.60 18.84
C GLN A 153 -7.87 11.92 20.34
N ALA A 154 -6.86 11.49 21.11
CA ALA A 154 -6.83 11.72 22.54
C ALA A 154 -6.61 13.22 22.87
N VAL A 155 -5.80 13.92 22.07
CA VAL A 155 -5.61 15.38 22.18
C VAL A 155 -6.89 16.14 21.84
N THR A 156 -7.58 15.79 20.75
CA THR A 156 -8.85 16.43 20.36
C THR A 156 -9.96 16.16 21.36
N ALA A 157 -9.99 14.97 21.98
CA ALA A 157 -10.92 14.64 23.07
C ALA A 157 -10.61 15.37 24.39
N ARG A 158 -9.51 16.14 24.48
CA ARG A 158 -8.99 16.77 25.71
C ARG A 158 -8.74 15.78 26.85
N GLU A 159 -8.55 14.51 26.54
CA GLU A 159 -8.35 13.44 27.53
C GLU A 159 -6.90 13.37 28.03
N VAL A 160 -6.00 14.18 27.47
CA VAL A 160 -4.55 14.02 27.70
C VAL A 160 -3.85 15.34 28.01
N SER A 161 -2.99 15.33 29.04
CA SER A 161 -2.07 16.43 29.34
C SER A 161 -1.01 16.63 28.24
N SER A 162 -0.53 17.86 28.08
CA SER A 162 0.46 18.24 27.06
C SER A 162 1.76 17.42 27.12
N ALA A 163 2.14 16.95 28.31
CA ALA A 163 3.33 16.12 28.52
C ALA A 163 3.22 14.74 27.84
N VAL A 164 2.05 14.12 27.88
CA VAL A 164 1.82 12.78 27.29
C VAL A 164 1.68 12.88 25.78
N ALA A 165 1.05 13.94 25.25
CA ALA A 165 1.03 14.22 23.82
C ALA A 165 2.45 14.40 23.26
N THR A 166 3.32 15.08 24.01
CA THR A 166 4.74 15.27 23.66
C THR A 166 5.52 13.96 23.69
N ALA A 167 5.27 13.11 24.69
CA ALA A 167 5.88 11.78 24.78
C ALA A 167 5.47 10.87 23.60
N LEU A 168 4.18 10.86 23.24
CA LEU A 168 3.67 10.12 22.08
C LEU A 168 4.29 10.63 20.76
N GLY A 169 4.37 11.94 20.58
CA GLY A 169 5.07 12.54 19.44
C GLY A 169 6.54 12.11 19.37
N GLY A 170 7.24 12.09 20.51
CA GLY A 170 8.61 11.59 20.60
C GLY A 170 8.76 10.12 20.20
N VAL A 171 7.84 9.25 20.62
CA VAL A 171 7.84 7.83 20.25
C VAL A 171 7.59 7.63 18.75
N VAL A 172 6.69 8.40 18.16
CA VAL A 172 6.43 8.37 16.70
C VAL A 172 7.67 8.80 15.92
N VAL A 173 8.32 9.90 16.34
CA VAL A 173 9.56 10.38 15.71
C VAL A 173 10.68 9.36 15.85
N LEU A 174 10.85 8.76 17.02
CA LEU A 174 11.84 7.70 17.25
C LEU A 174 11.57 6.47 16.36
N GLY A 175 10.31 6.06 16.24
CA GLY A 175 9.89 4.97 15.36
C GLY A 175 10.18 5.27 13.88
N LEU A 176 9.91 6.49 13.42
CA LEU A 176 10.24 6.95 12.07
C LEU A 176 11.75 6.95 11.82
N VAL A 177 12.55 7.44 12.77
CA VAL A 177 14.03 7.42 12.68
C VAL A 177 14.52 5.98 12.56
N LEU A 178 14.05 5.08 13.42
CA LEU A 178 14.44 3.66 13.40
C LEU A 178 13.97 2.91 12.14
N LEU A 179 12.91 3.40 11.49
CA LEU A 179 12.39 2.85 10.24
C LEU A 179 13.17 3.34 9.02
N VAL A 180 13.61 4.61 9.04
CA VAL A 180 14.36 5.24 7.95
C VAL A 180 15.85 4.90 8.01
N THR A 181 16.38 4.60 9.20
CA THR A 181 17.79 4.22 9.35
C THR A 181 18.05 2.90 8.61
N PRO A 182 18.96 2.87 7.63
CA PRO A 182 19.35 1.63 6.96
C PRO A 182 19.86 0.65 8.02
N ARG A 183 19.40 -0.60 7.96
CA ARG A 183 20.04 -1.68 8.70
C ARG A 183 21.07 -2.31 7.78
N ASP A 184 22.34 -2.03 8.06
CA ASP A 184 23.49 -2.73 7.48
C ASP A 184 23.43 -4.23 7.78
#